data_AF-A0A0G1UW16-F1
#
_entry.id   AF-A0A0G1UW16-F1
#
_cell.length_a   1.000
_cell.length_b   1.000
_cell.length_c   1.000
_cell.angle_alpha   90.00
_cell.angle_beta   90.00
_cell.angle_gamma   90.00
#
_symmetry.space_group_name_H-M   'P 1'
#
loop_
_entity.id
_entity.type
_entity.pdbx_description
1 polymer ?
#
loop_
_entity_poly.entity_id
_entity_poly.type
_entity_poly.pdbx_seq_one_letter_code
_entity_poly.pdbx_strand_id
1 'polypeptide(L)' 'WKVHTRGLLEEISSNFNAPQILIPIKILDNLLRQVAKRATEINDLKLNALMIRLTLYSIADPDSPDYNPKAISKILGE' A
#
# COMPACT_ATOMS: atom_id res chain seq x y z
N TRP A 1 -10.51 -5.81 12.89
CA TRP A 1 -9.60 -4.93 13.65
C TRP A 1 -9.47 -3.61 12.91
N LYS A 2 -9.24 -2.51 13.63
CA LYS A 2 -9.12 -1.15 13.05
C LYS A 2 -7.74 -0.58 13.40
N VAL A 3 -7.21 0.29 12.56
CA VAL A 3 -5.98 1.05 12.83
C VAL A 3 -6.28 2.54 12.74
N HIS A 4 -5.79 3.31 13.70
CA HIS A 4 -5.87 4.77 13.63
C HIS A 4 -4.70 5.28 12.78
N THR A 5 -4.84 5.22 11.45
CA THR A 5 -3.72 5.48 10.51
C THR A 5 -2.99 6.79 10.78
N ARG A 6 -3.72 7.90 10.98
CA ARG A 6 -3.09 9.21 11.25
C ARG A 6 -2.20 9.18 12.50
N GLY A 7 -2.75 8.81 13.66
CA GLY A 7 -2.01 8.66 14.91
C GLY A 7 -0.84 7.68 14.82
N LEU A 8 -0.99 6.56 14.08
CA LEU A 8 0.13 5.65 13.84
C LEU A 8 1.27 6.33 13.06
N LEU A 9 0.95 7.08 12.00
CA LEU A 9 1.95 7.81 11.22
C LEU A 9 2.60 8.94 12.04
N GLU A 10 1.84 9.63 12.88
CA GLU A 10 2.36 10.63 13.82
C GLU A 10 3.33 9.99 14.82
N GLU A 11 3.00 8.82 15.36
CA GLU A 11 3.85 8.07 16.29
C GLU A 11 5.12 7.54 15.60
N ILE A 12 5.01 6.98 14.40
CA ILE A 12 6.15 6.56 13.55
C ILE A 12 7.10 7.73 13.31
N SER A 13 6.56 8.92 13.00
CA SER A 13 7.37 10.12 12.72
C SER A 13 8.06 10.69 13.96
N SER A 14 7.48 10.51 15.14
CA SER A 14 7.98 11.08 16.40
C SER A 14 8.89 10.11 17.17
N ASN A 15 8.63 8.81 17.07
CA ASN A 15 9.37 7.77 17.80
C ASN A 15 9.31 6.40 17.09
N PHE A 16 10.09 6.27 16.01
CA PHE A 16 10.11 5.10 15.15
C PHE A 16 10.54 3.78 15.83
N ASN A 17 11.30 3.84 16.93
CA ASN A 17 11.88 2.65 17.56
C ASN A 17 11.02 2.06 18.68
N ALA A 18 9.79 2.56 18.85
CA ALA A 18 8.95 2.20 19.96
C ALA A 18 8.25 0.85 19.70
N PRO A 19 8.51 -0.23 20.47
CA PRO A 19 8.02 -1.58 20.17
C PRO A 19 6.49 -1.69 20.05
N GLN A 20 5.75 -0.78 20.69
CA GLN A 20 4.29 -0.77 20.65
C GLN A 20 3.70 -0.51 19.26
N ILE A 21 4.45 0.09 18.33
CA ILE A 21 3.95 0.40 16.97
C ILE A 21 3.91 -0.83 16.06
N LEU A 22 4.63 -1.91 16.41
CA LEU A 22 4.74 -3.11 15.57
C LEU A 22 3.40 -3.80 15.33
N ILE A 23 2.53 -3.86 16.35
CA ILE A 23 1.21 -4.48 16.22
C ILE A 23 0.31 -3.64 15.28
N PRO A 24 0.14 -2.32 15.49
CA PRO A 24 -0.55 -1.45 14.55
C PRO A 24 -0.04 -1.52 13.10
N ILE A 25 1.28 -1.60 12.89
CA ILE A 25 1.87 -1.73 11.55
C ILE A 25 1.43 -3.03 10.88
N LYS A 26 1.47 -4.17 11.59
CA LYS A 26 0.99 -5.46 11.05
C LYS A 26 -0.49 -5.42 10.70
N ILE A 27 -1.31 -4.73 11.49
CA ILE A 27 -2.73 -4.56 11.21
C ILE A 27 -2.93 -3.71 9.95
N LEU A 28 -2.17 -2.61 9.83
CA LEU A 28 -2.22 -1.74 8.65
C LEU A 28 -1.81 -2.50 7.38
N ASP A 29 -0.71 -3.25 7.40
CA ASP A 29 -0.27 -4.07 6.26
C ASP A 29 -1.37 -5.05 5.81
N ASN A 30 -1.97 -5.78 6.74
CA ASN A 30 -3.05 -6.71 6.41
C ASN A 30 -4.27 -6.00 5.80
N LEU A 31 -4.65 -4.83 6.32
CA LEU A 31 -5.74 -4.03 5.76
C LEU A 31 -5.41 -3.52 4.35
N LEU A 32 -4.19 -3.04 4.12
CA LEU A 32 -3.75 -2.58 2.80
C LEU A 32 -3.78 -3.72 1.77
N ARG A 33 -3.35 -4.93 2.15
CA ARG A 33 -3.44 -6.11 1.28
C ARG A 33 -4.89 -6.47 0.92
N GLN A 34 -5.80 -6.39 1.89
CA GLN A 34 -7.23 -6.61 1.63
C GLN A 34 -7.82 -5.56 0.70
N VAL A 35 -7.45 -4.28 0.89
CA VAL A 35 -7.87 -3.18 0.01
C VAL A 35 -7.33 -3.39 -1.39
N ALA A 36 -6.04 -3.73 -1.54
CA ALA A 36 -5.43 -4.01 -2.84
C ALA A 36 -6.10 -5.18 -3.56
N LYS A 37 -6.36 -6.28 -2.86
CA LYS A 37 -7.12 -7.41 -3.42
C LYS A 37 -8.48 -6.97 -3.94
N ARG A 38 -9.22 -6.19 -3.14
CA ARG A 38 -10.54 -5.70 -3.52
C ARG A 38 -10.47 -4.70 -4.68
N ALA A 39 -9.43 -3.87 -4.73
CA ALA A 39 -9.19 -2.95 -5.83
C ALA A 39 -9.02 -3.68 -7.16
N THR A 40 -8.26 -4.79 -7.18
CA THR A 40 -8.12 -5.65 -8.36
C THR A 40 -9.45 -6.23 -8.82
N GLU A 41 -10.30 -6.66 -7.89
CA GLU A 41 -11.63 -7.21 -8.21
C GLU A 41 -12.59 -6.16 -8.79
N ILE A 42 -12.54 -4.93 -8.28
CA ILE A 42 -13.35 -3.80 -8.78
C ILE A 42 -12.82 -3.32 -10.13
N ASN A 43 -11.49 -3.38 -10.33
CA ASN A 43 -10.78 -2.92 -11.52
C ASN A 43 -11.08 -1.46 -11.90
N ASP A 44 -11.21 -0.59 -10.90
CA ASP A 44 -11.35 0.85 -11.13
C ASP A 44 -9.99 1.47 -11.43
N LEU A 45 -9.91 2.29 -12.48
CA LEU A 45 -8.66 2.89 -12.95
C LEU A 45 -8.03 3.81 -11.90
N LYS A 46 -8.82 4.63 -11.21
CA LYS A 46 -8.30 5.58 -10.21
C LYS A 46 -7.81 4.84 -8.98
N LEU A 47 -8.54 3.82 -8.54
CA LEU A 47 -8.16 2.99 -7.42
C LEU A 47 -6.88 2.19 -7.72
N ASN A 48 -6.78 1.61 -8.92
CA ASN A 48 -5.58 0.90 -9.37
C ASN A 48 -4.36 1.84 -9.41
N ALA A 49 -4.51 3.07 -9.89
CA ALA A 49 -3.45 4.07 -9.85
C ALA A 49 -2.96 4.36 -8.42
N LEU A 50 -3.87 4.43 -7.44
CA LEU A 50 -3.51 4.58 -6.03
C LEU A 50 -2.77 3.34 -5.49
N MET A 51 -3.23 2.13 -5.82
CA MET A 51 -2.56 0.88 -5.38
C MET A 51 -1.14 0.77 -5.95
N ILE A 52 -0.95 1.20 -7.20
CA ILE A 52 0.36 1.27 -7.84
C ILE A 52 1.26 2.29 -7.11
N ARG A 53 0.76 3.49 -6.82
CA ARG A 53 1.53 4.53 -6.10
C ARG A 53 1.90 4.13 -4.67
N LEU A 54 1.11 3.26 -4.06
CA LEU A 54 1.38 2.69 -2.74
C LEU A 54 2.22 1.40 -2.81
N THR A 55 2.64 0.96 -4.01
CA THR A 55 3.41 -0.26 -4.22
C THR A 55 2.71 -1.51 -3.66
N LEU A 56 1.37 -1.55 -3.72
CA LEU A 56 0.57 -2.67 -3.21
C LEU A 56 0.32 -3.76 -4.26
N TYR A 57 0.61 -3.48 -5.54
CA TYR A 57 0.61 -4.47 -6.61
C TYR A 57 2.03 -4.89 -6.93
N SER A 58 2.26 -6.19 -7.17
CA SER A 58 3.59 -6.72 -7.50
C SER A 58 4.19 -6.06 -8.74
N ILE A 59 3.36 -5.73 -9.74
CA ILE A 59 3.81 -5.01 -10.94
C ILE A 59 4.40 -3.62 -10.66
N ALA A 60 4.12 -3.04 -9.48
CA ALA A 60 4.57 -1.72 -9.05
C ALA A 60 5.70 -1.77 -8.02
N ASP A 61 6.13 -2.96 -7.61
CA ASP A 61 7.21 -3.19 -6.65
C ASP A 61 8.54 -3.43 -7.39
N PRO A 62 9.52 -2.52 -7.30
CA PRO A 62 10.82 -2.65 -7.99
C PRO A 62 11.59 -3.92 -7.63
N ASP A 63 11.34 -4.49 -6.45
CA ASP A 63 12.01 -5.71 -5.98
C ASP A 63 11.25 -6.98 -6.41
N SER A 64 10.07 -6.84 -7.02
CA SER A 64 9.27 -7.96 -7.50
C SER A 64 9.71 -8.44 -8.88
N PRO A 65 9.73 -9.76 -9.15
CA PRO A 65 9.94 -10.27 -10.50
C PRO A 65 8.85 -9.86 -11.50
N ASP A 66 7.67 -9.46 -11.01
CA ASP A 66 6.54 -9.01 -11.84
C ASP A 66 6.62 -7.53 -12.23
N TYR A 67 7.63 -6.80 -11.73
CA TYR A 67 7.77 -5.37 -11.93
C TYR A 67 7.69 -4.99 -13.42
N ASN A 68 6.77 -4.09 -13.76
CA ASN A 68 6.52 -3.71 -15.14
C ASN A 68 6.32 -2.20 -15.30
N PRO A 69 7.40 -1.44 -15.52
CA PRO A 69 7.32 0.02 -15.61
C PRO A 69 6.44 0.50 -16.77
N LYS A 70 6.37 -0.27 -17.87
CA LYS A 70 5.49 0.08 -19.01
C LYS A 70 4.00 -0.03 -18.64
N ALA A 71 3.64 -1.07 -17.89
CA ALA A 71 2.26 -1.24 -17.41
C ALA A 71 1.87 -0.15 -16.41
N ILE A 72 2.80 0.22 -15.52
CA ILE A 72 2.63 1.32 -14.56
C ILE A 72 2.34 2.64 -15.30
N SER A 73 3.22 3.06 -16.22
CA SER A 73 3.06 4.29 -17.00
C SER A 73 1.70 4.34 -17.72
N LYS A 74 1.31 3.22 -18.34
CA LYS A 74 0.01 3.11 -19.01
C LYS A 74 -1.18 3.35 -18.07
N ILE A 75 -1.13 2.84 -16.84
CA ILE A 75 -2.22 2.97 -15.86
C ILE A 75 -2.22 4.36 -15.23
N LEU A 76 -1.05 4.96 -15.00
CA LEU A 76 -0.91 6.29 -14.44
C LEU A 76 -1.17 7.42 -15.46
N GLY A 77 -1.09 7.12 -16.75
CA GLY A 77 -1.23 8.11 -17.83
C GLY A 77 -0.01 9.02 -17.96
N GLU A 78 1.16 8.52 -17.57
CA GLU A 78 2.47 9.20 -17.59
C GLU A 78 3.35 8.63 -18.72
#